data_AF-A0A7S2SB07-F1
#
_entry.id   AF-A0A7S2SB07-F1
#
_cell.length_a   1.000
_cell.length_b   1.000
_cell.length_c   1.000
_cell.angle_alpha   90.00
_cell.angle_beta   90.00
_cell.angle_gamma   90.00
#
_symmetry.space_group_name_H-M   'P 1'
#
loop_
_entity.id
_entity.type
_entity.pdbx_description
1 polymer ?
#
loop_
_entity_poly.entity_id
_entity_poly.type
_entity_poly.pdbx_seq_one_letter_code
_entity_poly.pdbx_strand_id
1 'polypeptide(L)'
;LAACGEKTIHCIVRASSNAQARERILDKLEECGLESQGGLLDNIHVWAGDISKPFLGLDQVNHDAIANQVDTVIHAAAYVNHMLEYEHHRAANVIGTKNIIDFCKHTTEKRLAYISSTSVNPTMNRLVYENEPIDGFAQDISNGYVQSKWVAEQIVQKANVPAIIFRPGELGCDSKRKHFWSKTD
;
A
#
# COMPACT_ATOMS: atom_id res chain seq x y z
N LEU A 1 5.94 -10.07 5.57
CA LEU A 1 6.51 -11.38 5.95
C LEU A 1 7.28 -11.93 4.75
N ALA A 2 8.61 -11.98 4.83
CA ALA A 2 9.46 -12.56 3.78
C ALA A 2 10.43 -13.55 4.43
N ALA A 3 10.50 -14.77 3.89
CA ALA A 3 11.52 -15.76 4.22
C ALA A 3 12.62 -15.76 3.14
N CYS A 4 13.88 -15.87 3.59
CA CYS A 4 15.12 -16.34 2.95
C CYS A 4 15.51 -15.79 1.55
N GLY A 5 16.73 -15.24 1.48
CA GLY A 5 17.37 -14.53 0.36
C GLY A 5 17.80 -13.11 0.80
N GLU A 6 18.94 -12.59 0.32
CA GLU A 6 19.28 -11.16 0.44
C GLU A 6 18.23 -10.36 -0.36
N LYS A 7 17.12 -10.04 0.30
CA LYS A 7 15.97 -9.39 -0.32
C LYS A 7 16.11 -7.89 -0.15
N THR A 8 16.50 -7.22 -1.23
CA THR A 8 16.48 -5.76 -1.31
C THR A 8 15.03 -5.26 -1.28
N ILE A 9 14.74 -4.32 -0.40
CA ILE A 9 13.42 -3.71 -0.22
C ILE A 9 13.51 -2.24 -0.62
N HIS A 10 12.70 -1.83 -1.59
CA HIS A 10 12.55 -0.42 -1.97
C HIS A 10 11.29 0.16 -1.33
N CYS A 11 11.45 1.20 -0.51
CA CYS A 11 10.35 1.89 0.17
C CYS A 11 10.17 3.29 -0.41
N ILE A 12 8.98 3.60 -0.91
CA ILE A 12 8.59 4.96 -1.29
C ILE A 12 7.96 5.65 -0.09
N VAL A 13 8.50 6.79 0.33
CA VAL A 13 8.05 7.53 1.51
C VAL A 13 7.94 9.01 1.18
N ARG A 14 6.81 9.63 1.53
CA ARG A 14 6.65 11.08 1.36
C ARG A 14 7.67 11.82 2.23
N ALA A 15 8.61 12.54 1.64
CA ALA A 15 9.56 13.37 2.36
C ALA A 15 10.14 14.41 1.40
N SER A 16 10.90 15.39 1.92
CA SER A 16 11.57 16.37 1.06
C SER A 16 12.91 15.84 0.50
N SER A 17 13.47 14.77 1.06
CA SER A 17 14.72 14.16 0.62
C SER A 17 14.81 12.69 1.02
N ASN A 18 15.65 11.90 0.33
CA ASN A 18 15.88 10.49 0.65
C ASN A 18 16.41 10.29 2.08
N ALA A 19 17.19 11.25 2.60
CA ALA A 19 17.68 11.23 3.97
C ALA A 19 16.54 11.31 4.99
N GLN A 20 15.63 12.28 4.83
CA GLN A 20 14.45 12.40 5.69
C GLN A 20 13.49 11.22 5.52
N ALA A 21 13.36 10.70 4.29
CA ALA A 21 12.57 9.50 4.03
C ALA A 21 13.11 8.31 4.83
N ARG A 22 14.45 8.14 4.84
CA ARG A 22 15.13 7.08 5.60
C ARG A 22 14.95 7.26 7.11
N GLU A 23 15.15 8.47 7.63
CA GLU A 23 14.93 8.79 9.05
C GLU A 23 13.53 8.39 9.50
N ARG A 24 12.49 8.77 8.74
CA ARG A 24 11.10 8.39 9.03
C ARG A 24 10.87 6.87 9.10
N ILE A 25 11.57 6.08 8.28
CA ILE A 25 11.47 4.62 8.32
C ILE A 25 12.17 4.08 9.57
N LEU A 26 13.34 4.61 9.91
CA LEU A 26 14.08 4.22 11.10
C LEU A 26 13.27 4.51 12.37
N ASP A 27 12.71 5.71 12.48
CA ASP A 27 11.85 6.11 13.60
C ASP A 27 10.66 5.14 13.74
N LYS A 28 10.03 4.76 12.63
CA LYS A 28 8.90 3.83 12.66
C LYS A 28 9.31 2.40 12.99
N LEU A 29 10.48 1.95 12.57
CA LEU A 29 11.00 0.64 12.94
C LEU A 29 11.33 0.59 14.44
N GLU A 30 11.93 1.65 14.99
CA GLU A 30 12.20 1.77 16.42
C GLU A 30 10.90 1.83 17.24
N GLU A 31 9.93 2.65 16.83
CA GLU A 31 8.59 2.70 17.45
C GLU A 31 7.91 1.31 17.48
N CYS A 32 8.18 0.47 16.48
CA CYS A 32 7.64 -0.88 16.37
C CYS A 32 8.51 -1.96 17.05
N GLY A 33 9.65 -1.61 17.64
CA GLY A 33 10.60 -2.58 18.22
C GLY A 33 11.24 -3.52 17.21
N LEU A 34 11.49 -3.04 15.97
CA LEU A 34 12.02 -3.79 14.84
C LEU A 34 13.47 -3.39 14.47
N GLU A 35 14.07 -2.46 15.20
CA GLU A 35 15.40 -1.89 14.95
C GLU A 35 16.55 -2.91 15.02
N SER A 36 16.38 -4.01 15.75
CA SER A 36 17.41 -5.01 16.03
C SER A 36 17.29 -6.31 15.21
N GLN A 37 16.41 -6.34 14.20
CA GLN A 37 16.27 -7.49 13.30
C GLN A 37 17.50 -7.54 12.36
N GLY A 38 18.51 -8.35 12.74
CA GLY A 38 19.86 -8.39 12.16
C GLY A 38 19.97 -8.18 10.64
N GLY A 39 20.60 -7.07 10.24
CA GLY A 39 20.88 -6.73 8.83
C GLY A 39 19.67 -6.28 8.01
N LEU A 40 18.48 -6.13 8.62
CA LEU A 40 17.28 -5.66 7.93
C LEU A 40 17.49 -4.28 7.28
N LEU A 41 18.15 -3.37 8.00
CA LEU A 41 18.38 -2.00 7.54
C LEU A 41 19.36 -1.90 6.36
N ASP A 42 20.24 -2.90 6.19
CA ASP A 42 21.23 -2.93 5.12
C ASP A 42 20.57 -3.23 3.77
N ASN A 43 19.41 -3.88 3.80
CA ASN A 43 18.65 -4.26 2.61
C ASN A 43 17.50 -3.30 2.28
N ILE A 44 17.29 -2.24 3.06
CA ILE A 44 16.21 -1.27 2.84
C ILE A 44 16.74 0.00 2.16
N HIS A 45 16.30 0.23 0.92
CA HIS A 45 16.53 1.45 0.16
C HIS A 45 15.28 2.33 0.22
N VAL A 46 15.41 3.53 0.78
CA VAL A 46 14.29 4.44 0.98
C VAL A 46 14.38 5.61 0.02
N TRP A 47 13.27 5.90 -0.64
CA TRP A 47 13.16 6.93 -1.66
C TRP A 47 12.10 7.94 -1.24
N ALA A 48 12.46 9.22 -1.30
CA ALA A 48 11.49 10.30 -1.16
C ALA A 48 10.60 10.34 -2.40
N GLY A 49 9.31 10.05 -2.22
CA GLY A 49 8.36 10.00 -3.32
C GLY A 49 6.91 10.08 -2.84
N ASP A 50 6.00 10.23 -3.79
CA ASP A 50 4.56 10.32 -3.57
C ASP A 50 3.84 9.52 -4.64
N ILE A 51 3.18 8.43 -4.22
CA ILE A 51 2.47 7.54 -5.13
C ILE A 51 1.38 8.26 -5.94
N SER A 52 0.84 9.38 -5.45
CA SER A 52 -0.18 10.15 -6.16
C SER A 52 0.36 10.90 -7.38
N LYS A 53 1.69 10.99 -7.52
CA LYS A 53 2.38 11.69 -8.62
C LYS A 53 2.86 10.70 -9.70
N PRO A 54 3.02 11.16 -10.96
CA PRO A 54 3.69 10.37 -12.00
C PRO A 54 5.03 9.83 -11.52
N PHE A 55 5.40 8.64 -11.98
CA PHE A 55 6.64 7.95 -11.60
C PHE A 55 6.84 7.81 -10.08
N LEU A 56 5.74 7.76 -9.33
CA LEU A 56 5.72 7.70 -7.87
C LEU A 56 6.41 8.91 -7.21
N GLY A 57 6.49 10.04 -7.92
CA GLY A 57 7.17 11.27 -7.48
C GLY A 57 8.69 11.21 -7.56
N LEU A 58 9.26 10.19 -8.19
CA LEU A 58 10.69 10.06 -8.47
C LEU A 58 11.06 10.73 -9.79
N ASP A 59 12.34 11.01 -10.00
CA ASP A 59 12.86 11.24 -11.34
C ASP A 59 12.86 9.94 -12.16
N GLN A 60 12.86 10.09 -13.49
CA GLN A 60 12.77 8.97 -14.41
C GLN A 60 13.91 7.95 -14.24
N VAL A 61 15.13 8.43 -13.99
CA VAL A 61 16.32 7.57 -13.89
C VAL A 61 16.18 6.64 -12.68
N ASN A 62 15.81 7.18 -11.53
CA ASN A 62 15.58 6.40 -10.33
C ASN A 62 14.36 5.49 -10.46
N HIS A 63 13.26 5.99 -11.04
CA HIS A 63 12.08 5.18 -11.31
C HIS A 63 12.42 3.93 -12.14
N ASP A 64 13.13 4.10 -13.25
CA ASP A 64 13.48 3.02 -14.17
C ASP A 64 14.49 2.05 -13.54
N ALA A 65 15.47 2.59 -12.81
CA ALA A 65 16.43 1.78 -12.08
C ALA A 65 15.75 0.85 -11.05
N ILE A 66 14.78 1.35 -10.30
CA ILE A 66 14.01 0.56 -9.33
C ILE A 66 13.10 -0.43 -10.05
N ALA A 67 12.43 0.00 -11.12
CA ALA A 67 11.53 -0.85 -11.90
C ALA A 67 12.24 -2.07 -12.51
N ASN A 68 13.54 -1.96 -12.80
CA ASN A 68 14.34 -3.08 -13.31
C ASN A 68 14.82 -4.06 -12.22
N GLN A 69 14.71 -3.70 -10.94
CA GLN A 69 15.17 -4.52 -9.80
C GLN A 69 14.02 -5.18 -9.03
N VAL A 70 12.82 -4.59 -9.08
CA VAL A 70 11.66 -5.06 -8.32
C VAL A 70 10.86 -6.09 -9.09
N ASP A 71 10.65 -7.26 -8.50
CA ASP A 71 9.76 -8.32 -9.05
C ASP A 71 8.35 -8.34 -8.44
N THR A 72 8.19 -7.75 -7.24
CA THR A 72 6.96 -7.80 -6.46
C THR A 72 6.72 -6.46 -5.76
N VAL A 73 5.50 -5.96 -5.87
CA VAL A 73 5.05 -4.71 -5.24
C VAL A 73 4.03 -5.02 -4.16
N ILE A 74 4.26 -4.51 -2.95
CA ILE A 74 3.27 -4.51 -1.86
C ILE A 74 2.69 -3.11 -1.76
N HIS A 75 1.44 -2.95 -2.17
CA HIS A 75 0.74 -1.67 -2.12
C HIS A 75 -0.19 -1.61 -0.91
N ALA A 76 0.38 -1.12 0.19
CA ALA A 76 -0.33 -0.86 1.46
C ALA A 76 -0.57 0.64 1.72
N ALA A 77 -0.07 1.52 0.85
CA ALA A 77 -0.17 2.95 1.04
C ALA A 77 -1.60 3.45 0.78
N ALA A 78 -2.17 4.13 1.76
CA ALA A 78 -3.46 4.79 1.65
C ALA A 78 -3.48 6.05 2.54
N TYR A 79 -4.29 7.02 2.14
CA TYR A 79 -4.82 8.01 3.07
C TYR A 79 -6.08 7.44 3.70
N VAL A 80 -6.14 7.40 5.03
CA VAL A 80 -7.24 6.81 5.79
C VAL A 80 -7.82 7.91 6.67
N ASN A 81 -9.01 8.40 6.33
CA ASN A 81 -9.77 9.30 7.17
C ASN A 81 -11.26 9.03 6.99
N HIS A 82 -11.91 8.51 8.03
CA HIS A 82 -13.31 8.09 7.94
C HIS A 82 -14.32 9.24 7.91
N MET A 83 -13.88 10.48 8.16
CA MET A 83 -14.73 11.67 8.22
C MET A 83 -14.69 12.50 6.93
N LEU A 84 -13.76 12.21 6.02
CA LEU A 84 -13.57 13.00 4.80
C LEU A 84 -14.26 12.36 3.59
N GLU A 85 -14.69 13.22 2.68
CA GLU A 85 -15.29 12.84 1.41
C GLU A 85 -14.28 12.16 0.47
N TYR A 86 -14.80 11.46 -0.55
CA TYR A 86 -14.01 10.71 -1.53
C TYR A 86 -12.90 11.52 -2.21
N GLU A 87 -13.16 12.79 -2.51
CA GLU A 87 -12.24 13.68 -3.23
C GLU A 87 -10.89 13.82 -2.51
N HIS A 88 -10.91 13.84 -1.18
CA HIS A 88 -9.70 13.94 -0.35
C HIS A 88 -8.84 12.67 -0.44
N HIS A 89 -9.47 11.53 -0.69
CA HIS A 89 -8.83 10.21 -0.77
C HIS A 89 -8.36 9.89 -2.18
N ARG A 90 -9.02 10.45 -3.20
CA ARG A 90 -8.83 10.10 -4.61
C ARG A 90 -7.36 10.17 -5.06
N ALA A 91 -6.62 11.19 -4.63
CA ALA A 91 -5.21 11.34 -5.02
C ALA A 91 -4.34 10.17 -4.53
N ALA A 92 -4.38 9.85 -3.23
CA ALA A 92 -3.55 8.79 -2.66
C ALA A 92 -4.08 7.40 -3.02
N ASN A 93 -5.39 7.18 -2.89
CA ASN A 93 -5.96 5.84 -2.90
C ASN A 93 -6.29 5.36 -4.32
N VAL A 94 -6.76 6.25 -5.20
CA VAL A 94 -7.18 5.90 -6.56
C VAL A 94 -6.08 6.18 -7.57
N ILE A 95 -5.63 7.45 -7.67
CA ILE A 95 -4.54 7.81 -8.59
C ILE A 95 -3.25 7.09 -8.19
N GLY A 96 -2.94 7.02 -6.89
CA GLY A 96 -1.79 6.27 -6.41
C GLY A 96 -1.81 4.78 -6.78
N THR A 97 -2.98 4.14 -6.70
CA THR A 97 -3.12 2.74 -7.15
C THR A 97 -2.91 2.60 -8.66
N LYS A 98 -3.42 3.53 -9.47
CA LYS A 98 -3.15 3.55 -10.91
C LYS A 98 -1.65 3.68 -11.20
N ASN A 99 -0.96 4.61 -10.55
CA ASN A 99 0.48 4.81 -10.76
C ASN A 99 1.30 3.58 -10.34
N ILE A 100 0.89 2.89 -9.28
CA ILE A 100 1.50 1.61 -8.87
C ILE A 100 1.28 0.51 -9.92
N ILE A 101 0.08 0.43 -10.51
CA ILE A 101 -0.19 -0.51 -11.61
C ILE A 101 0.67 -0.17 -12.83
N ASP A 102 0.82 1.11 -13.16
CA ASP A 102 1.68 1.56 -14.25
C ASP A 102 3.15 1.17 -13.97
N PHE A 103 3.63 1.32 -12.73
CA PHE A 103 4.95 0.84 -12.30
C PHE A 103 5.08 -0.70 -12.43
N CYS A 104 4.04 -1.46 -12.09
CA CYS A 104 4.03 -2.93 -12.22
C CYS A 104 4.11 -3.41 -13.67
N LYS A 105 3.69 -2.57 -14.63
CA LYS A 105 3.76 -2.86 -16.07
C LYS A 105 5.03 -2.32 -16.73
N HIS A 106 5.79 -1.47 -16.03
CA HIS A 106 6.95 -0.82 -16.59
C HIS A 106 8.15 -1.78 -16.65
N THR A 107 8.84 -1.80 -17.80
CA THR A 107 9.96 -2.69 -18.21
C THR A 107 9.66 -4.18 -18.17
N THR A 108 9.43 -4.73 -16.99
CA THR A 108 9.09 -6.13 -16.73
C THR A 108 7.85 -6.20 -15.86
N GLU A 109 6.98 -7.18 -16.15
CA GLU A 109 5.78 -7.39 -15.36
C GLU A 109 6.13 -7.78 -13.92
N LYS A 110 5.49 -7.10 -12.96
CA LYS A 110 5.67 -7.30 -11.53
C LYS A 110 4.39 -7.84 -10.93
N ARG A 111 4.51 -8.67 -9.88
CA ARG A 111 3.36 -9.13 -9.11
C ARG A 111 2.90 -8.04 -8.14
N LEU A 112 1.59 -7.86 -7.99
CA LEU A 112 1.01 -6.87 -7.10
C LEU A 112 0.28 -7.53 -5.92
N ALA A 113 0.73 -7.27 -4.70
CA ALA A 113 -0.04 -7.52 -3.48
C ALA A 113 -0.74 -6.23 -3.06
N TYR A 114 -2.04 -6.11 -3.35
CA TYR A 114 -2.84 -4.94 -3.01
C TYR A 114 -3.54 -5.13 -1.67
N ILE A 115 -3.32 -4.21 -0.72
CA ILE A 115 -4.02 -4.22 0.57
C ILE A 115 -5.27 -3.35 0.45
N SER A 116 -6.43 -3.98 0.35
CA SER A 116 -7.77 -3.39 0.38
C SER A 116 -8.30 -3.34 1.83
N SER A 117 -9.60 -3.50 2.05
CA SER A 117 -10.25 -3.55 3.36
C SER A 117 -11.55 -4.34 3.28
N THR A 118 -11.97 -5.03 4.34
CA THR A 118 -13.31 -5.68 4.38
C THR A 118 -14.45 -4.68 4.19
N SER A 119 -14.24 -3.39 4.53
CA SER A 119 -15.26 -2.35 4.43
C SER A 119 -15.76 -2.09 3.00
N VAL A 120 -15.02 -2.53 1.96
CA VAL A 120 -15.50 -2.43 0.56
C VAL A 120 -16.76 -3.23 0.29
N ASN A 121 -17.12 -4.15 1.20
CA ASN A 121 -18.42 -4.79 1.23
C ASN A 121 -19.27 -4.18 2.36
N PRO A 122 -20.31 -3.41 2.03
CA PRO A 122 -21.19 -2.78 3.02
C PRO A 122 -22.23 -3.74 3.60
N THR A 123 -22.28 -5.00 3.14
CA THR A 123 -23.30 -5.96 3.58
C THR A 123 -23.01 -6.46 4.98
N MET A 124 -23.65 -5.83 5.96
CA MET A 124 -23.72 -6.31 7.34
C MET A 124 -24.78 -7.44 7.38
N ASN A 125 -24.47 -8.58 8.01
CA ASN A 125 -25.40 -9.70 8.29
C ASN A 125 -25.55 -10.82 7.24
N ARG A 126 -24.54 -11.08 6.42
CA ARG A 126 -24.46 -12.37 5.70
C ARG A 126 -23.04 -12.87 5.56
N LEU A 127 -22.91 -14.17 5.29
CA LEU A 127 -21.64 -14.74 4.84
C LEU A 127 -21.30 -14.15 3.47
N VAL A 128 -20.06 -13.69 3.32
CA VAL A 128 -19.50 -13.17 2.08
C VAL A 128 -18.27 -14.00 1.77
N TYR A 129 -18.25 -14.61 0.58
CA TYR A 129 -17.07 -15.32 0.09
C TYR A 129 -16.13 -14.37 -0.66
N GLU A 130 -14.83 -14.67 -0.64
CA GLU A 130 -13.78 -13.82 -1.24
C GLU A 130 -13.91 -13.70 -2.77
N ASN A 131 -14.50 -14.72 -3.42
CA ASN A 131 -14.76 -14.77 -4.85
C ASN A 131 -16.07 -14.06 -5.28
N GLU A 132 -16.82 -13.48 -4.34
CA GLU A 132 -18.00 -12.71 -4.69
C GLU A 132 -17.62 -11.37 -5.34
N PRO A 133 -18.31 -10.97 -6.43
CA PRO A 133 -18.08 -9.69 -7.07
C PRO A 133 -18.49 -8.55 -6.14
N ILE A 134 -17.74 -7.46 -6.19
CA ILE A 134 -18.02 -6.25 -5.41
C ILE A 134 -18.68 -5.13 -6.23
N ASP A 135 -18.91 -5.34 -7.53
CA ASP A 135 -19.38 -4.31 -8.47
C ASP A 135 -20.71 -3.67 -8.06
N GLY A 136 -21.59 -4.44 -7.41
CA GLY A 136 -22.93 -3.98 -7.00
C GLY A 136 -22.95 -3.02 -5.82
N PHE A 137 -21.85 -2.88 -5.07
CA PHE A 137 -21.87 -2.15 -3.79
C PHE A 137 -21.59 -0.65 -3.91
N ALA A 138 -21.30 -0.13 -5.11
CA ALA A 138 -20.90 1.26 -5.28
C ALA A 138 -21.89 2.27 -4.69
N GLN A 139 -23.19 1.99 -4.80
CA GLN A 139 -24.25 2.89 -4.31
C GLN A 139 -24.51 2.75 -2.80
N ASP A 140 -24.10 1.66 -2.20
CA ASP A 140 -24.35 1.34 -0.78
C ASP A 140 -23.22 1.84 0.14
N ILE A 141 -22.13 2.36 -0.43
CA ILE A 141 -20.98 2.87 0.32
C ILE A 141 -21.12 4.38 0.53
N SER A 142 -21.37 4.79 1.77
CA SER A 142 -21.48 6.21 2.15
C SER A 142 -20.16 6.85 2.62
N ASN A 143 -19.15 6.04 2.95
CA ASN A 143 -17.90 6.54 3.51
C ASN A 143 -16.85 6.82 2.41
N GLY A 144 -16.31 8.05 2.35
CA GLY A 144 -15.37 8.48 1.31
C GLY A 144 -14.07 7.66 1.23
N TYR A 145 -13.53 7.22 2.38
CA TYR A 145 -12.40 6.29 2.41
C TYR A 145 -12.77 4.95 1.77
N VAL A 146 -13.92 4.37 2.17
CA VAL A 146 -14.38 3.07 1.65
C VAL A 146 -14.66 3.15 0.14
N GLN A 147 -15.28 4.23 -0.33
CA GLN A 147 -15.49 4.50 -1.76
C GLN A 147 -14.15 4.47 -2.51
N SER A 148 -13.13 5.13 -1.96
CA SER A 148 -11.79 5.17 -2.59
C SER A 148 -11.10 3.80 -2.64
N LYS A 149 -11.28 2.95 -1.62
CA LYS A 149 -10.75 1.58 -1.61
C LYS A 149 -11.49 0.68 -2.59
N TRP A 150 -12.81 0.80 -2.67
CA TRP A 150 -13.64 0.08 -3.64
C TRP A 150 -13.24 0.44 -5.08
N VAL A 151 -13.11 1.74 -5.40
CA VAL A 151 -12.68 2.20 -6.73
C VAL A 151 -11.28 1.68 -7.06
N ALA A 152 -10.34 1.76 -6.12
CA ALA A 152 -8.99 1.27 -6.33
C ALA A 152 -8.96 -0.25 -6.57
N GLU A 153 -9.80 -1.02 -5.87
CA GLU A 153 -9.91 -2.46 -6.09
C GLU A 153 -10.45 -2.81 -7.48
N GLN A 154 -11.46 -2.08 -7.94
CA GLN A 154 -11.98 -2.19 -9.30
C GLN A 154 -10.91 -1.92 -10.36
N ILE A 155 -10.01 -0.96 -10.12
CA ILE A 155 -8.88 -0.68 -11.00
C ILE A 155 -7.88 -1.84 -10.99
N VAL A 156 -7.58 -2.42 -9.83
CA VAL A 156 -6.68 -3.58 -9.70
C VAL A 156 -7.26 -4.81 -10.40
N GLN A 157 -8.54 -5.11 -10.20
CA GLN A 157 -9.21 -6.27 -10.83
C GLN A 157 -9.25 -6.16 -12.37
N LYS A 158 -9.41 -4.94 -12.90
CA LYS A 158 -9.41 -4.67 -14.34
C LYS A 158 -8.00 -4.49 -14.92
N ALA A 159 -6.97 -4.43 -14.08
CA ALA A 159 -5.61 -4.32 -14.54
C ALA A 159 -5.10 -5.68 -15.03
N ASN A 160 -4.49 -5.69 -16.22
CA ASN A 160 -3.73 -6.83 -16.69
C ASN A 160 -2.36 -6.87 -15.99
N VAL A 161 -2.37 -7.20 -14.69
CA VAL A 161 -1.19 -7.39 -13.81
C VAL A 161 -1.51 -8.57 -12.89
N PRO A 162 -0.56 -9.50 -12.63
CA PRO A 162 -0.75 -10.57 -11.66
C PRO A 162 -0.93 -10.01 -10.26
N ALA A 163 -2.17 -9.97 -9.77
CA ALA A 163 -2.51 -9.32 -8.50
C ALA A 163 -3.17 -10.27 -7.49
N ILE A 164 -2.84 -10.07 -6.22
CA ILE A 164 -3.56 -10.65 -5.06
C ILE A 164 -4.11 -9.48 -4.25
N ILE A 165 -5.42 -9.51 -3.98
CA ILE A 165 -6.11 -8.51 -3.16
C ILE A 165 -6.33 -9.08 -1.77
N PHE A 166 -5.79 -8.40 -0.76
CA PHE A 166 -6.02 -8.71 0.65
C PHE A 166 -7.04 -7.74 1.22
N ARG A 167 -8.12 -8.23 1.83
CA ARG A 167 -9.14 -7.39 2.49
C ARG A 167 -9.06 -7.59 4.01
N PRO A 168 -8.07 -7.01 4.71
CA PRO A 168 -8.00 -7.10 6.16
C PRO A 168 -9.20 -6.40 6.81
N GLY A 169 -9.63 -6.94 7.94
CA GLY A 169 -10.56 -6.26 8.86
C GLY A 169 -9.82 -5.24 9.73
N GLU A 170 -10.33 -5.03 10.93
CA GLU A 170 -9.67 -4.18 11.91
C GLU A 170 -8.31 -4.78 12.32
N LEU A 171 -7.25 -3.97 12.20
CA LEU A 171 -5.89 -4.37 12.54
C LEU A 171 -5.62 -4.03 14.00
N GLY A 172 -5.63 -5.06 14.86
CA GLY A 172 -5.26 -4.95 16.27
C GLY A 172 -3.76 -5.07 16.52
N CYS A 173 -3.39 -5.07 17.80
CA CYS A 173 -2.01 -5.20 18.25
C CYS A 173 -1.44 -6.60 17.98
N ASP A 174 -0.11 -6.70 17.81
CA ASP A 174 0.58 -7.99 17.79
C ASP A 174 0.43 -8.69 19.14
N SER A 175 -0.23 -9.84 19.16
CA SER A 175 -0.44 -10.66 20.37
C SER A 175 0.84 -11.12 21.08
N LYS A 176 2.00 -11.08 20.40
CA LYS A 176 3.28 -11.59 20.93
C LYS A 176 4.27 -10.48 21.26
N ARG A 177 4.15 -9.31 20.64
CA ARG A 177 5.11 -8.21 20.82
C ARG A 177 4.46 -7.07 21.60
N LYS A 178 5.15 -6.59 22.64
CA LYS A 178 4.62 -5.65 23.63
C LYS A 178 4.45 -4.19 23.14
N HIS A 179 4.92 -3.86 21.94
CA HIS A 179 4.99 -2.49 21.43
C HIS A 179 4.34 -2.38 20.03
N PHE A 180 3.01 -2.47 19.96
CA PHE A 180 2.30 -2.31 18.69
C PHE A 180 1.06 -1.45 18.90
N TRP A 181 1.11 -0.19 18.45
CA TRP A 181 -0.07 0.67 18.33
C TRP A 181 0.09 1.61 17.13
N SER A 182 -0.95 1.72 16.31
CA SER A 182 -1.10 2.87 15.40
C SER A 182 -1.60 4.04 16.23
N LYS A 183 -0.76 5.05 16.46
CA LYS A 183 -1.19 6.32 17.06
C LYS A 183 -2.07 7.09 16.06
N THR A 184 -3.32 6.69 15.95
CA THR A 184 -4.36 7.42 15.22
C THR A 184 -5.60 7.42 16.09
N ASP A 185 -5.63 8.41 16.99
CA ASP A 185 -6.84 9.08 17.46
C ASP A 185 -6.87 10.48 16.82
#